data_AF-A0A2T6J0C3-F1
#
_entry.id   AF-A0A2T6J0C3-F1
#
_cell.length_a   1.000
_cell.length_b   1.000
_cell.length_c   1.000
_cell.angle_alpha   90.00
_cell.angle_beta   90.00
_cell.angle_gamma   90.00
#
_symmetry.space_group_name_H-M   'P 1'
#
loop_
_entity.id
_entity.type
_entity.pdbx_description
1 polymer ?
#
loop_
_entity_poly.entity_id
_entity_poly.type
_entity_poly.pdbx_seq_one_letter_code
_entity_poly.pdbx_strand_id
1 'polypeptide(L)'
;MAPRLVYRRHNHYATGSNRVRRVRTPGAKVVFHNVGKQPSRPKCGNCHRALPGIPAVAPHRLRLLKKRERTVHRAYGGSRCHACVRERIVRAFLVEEQKCVKQVLQVKEKQKKDEMKAESKKSKQKKSSKTAKA
;
A
#
# COMPACT_ATOMS: atom_id res chain seq x y z
N MET A 1 -52.80 -20.14 -1.67
CA MET A 1 -52.74 -18.68 -1.90
C MET A 1 -51.50 -18.12 -1.22
N ALA A 2 -50.69 -17.29 -1.89
CA ALA A 2 -49.47 -16.73 -1.28
C ALA A 2 -49.82 -15.60 -0.28
N PRO A 3 -49.14 -15.51 0.88
CA PRO A 3 -49.44 -14.47 1.87
C PRO A 3 -49.02 -13.09 1.37
N ARG A 4 -49.88 -12.08 1.59
CA ARG A 4 -49.55 -10.66 1.39
C ARG A 4 -48.61 -10.20 2.51
N LEU A 5 -47.61 -9.40 2.16
CA LEU A 5 -46.58 -8.94 3.09
C LEU A 5 -46.53 -7.42 3.13
N VAL A 6 -46.24 -6.88 4.31
CA VAL A 6 -46.11 -5.44 4.54
C VAL A 6 -44.73 -5.13 5.12
N TYR A 7 -44.15 -4.00 4.72
CA TYR A 7 -42.93 -3.49 5.34
C TYR A 7 -43.20 -3.19 6.82
N ARG A 8 -42.28 -3.60 7.69
CA ARG A 8 -42.43 -3.48 9.15
C ARG A 8 -41.85 -2.19 9.73
N ARG A 9 -41.02 -1.48 8.97
CA ARG A 9 -40.44 -0.19 9.36
C ARG A 9 -41.24 0.94 8.74
N HIS A 10 -41.09 2.14 9.31
CA HIS A 10 -41.70 3.36 8.81
C HIS A 10 -41.37 3.67 7.34
N ASN A 11 -40.19 3.28 6.85
CA ASN A 11 -39.90 3.38 5.42
C ASN A 11 -40.64 2.25 4.66
N HIS A 12 -41.61 2.63 3.84
CA HIS A 12 -42.42 1.72 3.02
C HIS A 12 -41.91 1.57 1.58
N TYR A 13 -40.80 2.23 1.22
CA TYR A 13 -40.25 2.22 -0.13
C TYR A 13 -39.10 1.23 -0.29
N ALA A 14 -38.91 0.76 -1.54
CA ALA A 14 -37.85 -0.17 -1.91
C ALA A 14 -36.51 0.55 -2.12
N THR A 15 -35.90 1.03 -1.03
CA THR A 15 -34.61 1.73 -1.07
C THR A 15 -33.44 0.82 -0.72
N GLY A 16 -32.22 1.24 -1.04
CA GLY A 16 -31.00 0.48 -0.71
C GLY A 16 -30.77 0.27 0.80
N SER A 17 -31.34 1.11 1.66
CA SER A 17 -31.32 0.94 3.12
C SER A 17 -32.46 0.06 3.66
N ASN A 18 -33.52 -0.14 2.88
CA ASN A 18 -34.72 -0.90 3.26
C ASN A 18 -34.83 -2.22 2.45
N ARG A 19 -33.70 -2.86 2.18
CA ARG A 19 -33.70 -4.20 1.58
C ARG A 19 -34.31 -5.20 2.57
N VAL A 20 -35.21 -6.05 2.09
CA VAL A 20 -35.91 -7.06 2.90
C VAL A 20 -35.73 -8.46 2.34
N ARG A 21 -35.73 -9.45 3.24
CA ARG A 21 -35.74 -10.88 2.94
C ARG A 21 -37.05 -11.49 3.43
N ARG A 22 -37.70 -12.30 2.59
CA ARG A 22 -38.85 -13.13 3.01
C ARG A 22 -38.35 -14.30 3.82
N VAL A 23 -38.84 -14.44 5.04
CA VAL A 23 -38.46 -15.50 5.98
C VAL A 23 -39.73 -16.16 6.52
N ARG A 24 -39.74 -17.49 6.60
CA ARG A 24 -40.76 -18.25 7.33
C ARG A 24 -40.37 -18.26 8.80
N THR A 25 -41.24 -17.75 9.67
CA THR A 25 -41.03 -17.78 11.12
C THR A 25 -41.43 -19.13 11.69
N PRO A 26 -40.99 -19.47 12.92
CA PRO A 26 -41.39 -20.70 13.60
C PRO A 26 -42.91 -20.90 13.70
N GLY A 27 -43.68 -19.81 13.82
CA GLY A 27 -45.15 -19.85 13.82
C GLY A 27 -45.79 -20.01 12.43
N ALA A 28 -45.05 -20.57 11.45
CA ALA A 28 -45.46 -20.79 10.07
C ALA A 28 -45.91 -19.55 9.27
N LYS A 29 -45.68 -18.32 9.77
CA LYS A 29 -45.99 -17.07 9.07
C LYS A 29 -44.83 -16.66 8.18
N VAL A 30 -45.13 -16.14 6.99
CA VAL A 30 -44.11 -15.50 6.13
C VAL A 30 -44.06 -14.02 6.50
N VAL A 31 -42.87 -13.50 6.78
CA VAL A 31 -42.66 -12.08 7.14
C VAL A 31 -41.45 -11.49 6.42
N PHE A 32 -41.38 -10.16 6.33
CA PHE A 32 -40.18 -9.45 5.89
C PHE A 32 -39.23 -9.21 7.07
N HIS A 33 -37.97 -9.64 6.90
CA HIS A 33 -36.85 -9.28 7.75
C HIS A 33 -35.93 -8.29 7.02
N ASN A 34 -35.51 -7.23 7.69
CA ASN A 34 -34.63 -6.24 7.10
C ASN A 34 -33.20 -6.77 6.99
N VAL A 35 -32.60 -6.58 5.82
CA VAL A 35 -31.21 -6.95 5.52
C VAL A 35 -30.37 -5.69 5.46
N GLY A 36 -29.22 -5.69 6.13
CA GLY A 36 -28.28 -4.60 6.08
C GLY A 36 -27.64 -4.41 4.69
N LYS A 37 -27.08 -3.23 4.45
CA LYS A 37 -26.28 -2.96 3.26
C LYS A 37 -25.05 -3.86 3.24
N GLN A 38 -24.72 -4.40 2.07
CA GLN A 38 -23.51 -5.18 1.87
C GLN A 38 -22.30 -4.23 1.79
N PRO A 39 -21.29 -4.38 2.67
CA PRO A 39 -20.10 -3.54 2.65
C PRO A 39 -19.17 -3.93 1.51
N SER A 40 -18.37 -2.97 1.04
CA SER A 40 -17.31 -3.24 0.08
C SER A 40 -16.11 -3.94 0.76
N ARG A 41 -15.39 -4.76 -0.01
CA ARG A 41 -14.16 -5.41 0.48
C ARG A 41 -13.05 -4.37 0.67
N PRO A 42 -12.21 -4.48 1.72
CA PRO A 42 -11.02 -3.65 1.87
C PRO A 42 -10.08 -3.82 0.67
N LYS A 43 -9.59 -2.71 0.13
CA LYS A 43 -8.75 -2.67 -1.08
C LYS A 43 -7.32 -2.26 -0.74
N CYS A 44 -6.38 -2.74 -1.55
CA CYS A 44 -4.99 -2.28 -1.51
C CYS A 44 -4.90 -0.80 -1.91
N GLY A 45 -4.11 -0.01 -1.19
CA GLY A 45 -3.92 1.42 -1.50
C GLY A 45 -3.19 1.73 -2.82
N ASN A 46 -2.50 0.77 -3.44
CA ASN A 46 -1.81 0.96 -4.73
C ASN A 46 -2.58 0.36 -5.90
N CYS A 47 -2.80 -0.95 -5.86
CA CYS A 47 -3.36 -1.70 -6.98
C CYS A 47 -4.87 -1.89 -6.90
N HIS A 48 -5.52 -1.37 -5.85
CA HIS A 48 -6.96 -1.45 -5.60
C HIS A 48 -7.57 -2.86 -5.58
N ARG A 49 -6.74 -3.91 -5.61
CA ARG A 49 -7.16 -5.30 -5.46
C ARG A 49 -7.70 -5.53 -4.04
N ALA A 50 -8.70 -6.41 -3.93
CA ALA A 50 -9.26 -6.79 -2.63
C ALA A 50 -8.20 -7.47 -1.76
N LEU A 51 -8.09 -7.05 -0.50
CA LEU A 51 -7.13 -7.62 0.44
C LEU A 51 -7.65 -8.98 0.97
N PRO A 52 -6.84 -10.04 0.86
CA PRO A 52 -7.19 -11.33 1.44
C PRO A 52 -7.03 -11.29 2.97
N GLY A 53 -7.81 -12.10 3.68
CA GLY A 53 -7.74 -12.26 5.12
C GLY A 53 -8.39 -11.16 5.96
N ILE A 54 -9.00 -10.14 5.33
CA ILE A 54 -9.76 -9.10 6.05
C ILE A 54 -11.23 -9.19 5.62
N PRO A 55 -12.17 -9.37 6.57
CA PRO A 55 -13.58 -9.51 6.26
C PRO A 55 -14.17 -8.17 5.81
N ALA A 56 -15.11 -8.23 4.87
CA ALA A 56 -15.92 -7.08 4.48
C ALA A 56 -17.07 -6.93 5.48
N VAL A 57 -16.90 -6.02 6.43
CA VAL A 57 -17.91 -5.72 7.45
C VAL A 57 -18.23 -4.23 7.48
N ALA A 58 -19.44 -3.89 7.94
CA ALA A 58 -19.82 -2.51 8.15
C ALA A 58 -18.92 -1.84 9.21
N PRO A 59 -18.68 -0.51 9.15
CA PRO A 59 -17.77 0.18 10.06
C PRO A 59 -18.07 -0.04 11.55
N HIS A 60 -19.35 -0.07 11.94
CA HIS A 60 -19.75 -0.33 13.33
C HIS A 60 -19.39 -1.75 13.80
N ARG A 61 -19.45 -2.76 12.91
CA ARG A 61 -19.04 -4.13 13.23
C ARG A 61 -17.53 -4.30 13.20
N LEU A 62 -16.82 -3.53 12.39
CA LEU A 62 -15.36 -3.55 12.33
C LEU A 62 -14.74 -3.30 13.71
N ARG A 63 -15.32 -2.39 14.51
CA ARG A 63 -14.87 -2.11 15.88
C ARG A 63 -15.01 -3.30 16.82
N LEU A 64 -15.99 -4.18 16.58
CA LEU A 64 -16.30 -5.35 17.41
C LEU A 64 -15.41 -6.57 17.09
N LEU A 65 -14.78 -6.61 15.92
CA LEU A 65 -13.95 -7.74 15.51
C LEU A 65 -12.66 -7.85 16.34
N LYS A 66 -12.11 -9.06 16.46
CA LYS A 66 -10.81 -9.26 17.12
C LYS A 66 -9.68 -8.67 16.28
N LYS A 67 -8.55 -8.32 16.89
CA LYS A 67 -7.40 -7.74 16.17
C LYS A 67 -6.94 -8.65 15.03
N ARG A 68 -6.82 -9.96 15.29
CA ARG A 68 -6.43 -10.99 14.30
C ARG A 68 -7.33 -11.05 13.06
N GLU A 69 -8.59 -10.66 13.18
CA GLU A 69 -9.55 -10.65 12.07
C GLU A 69 -9.46 -9.36 11.25
N ARG A 70 -8.95 -8.27 11.84
CA ARG A 70 -8.84 -6.96 11.19
C ARG A 70 -7.52 -6.75 10.47
N THR A 71 -6.47 -7.44 10.89
CA THR A 71 -5.09 -7.19 10.45
C THR A 71 -4.45 -8.45 9.86
N VAL A 72 -3.40 -8.26 9.06
CA VAL A 72 -2.56 -9.37 8.57
C VAL A 72 -1.14 -9.21 9.10
N HIS A 73 -0.52 -10.31 9.53
CA HIS A 73 0.83 -10.34 10.08
C HIS A 73 1.91 -10.22 8.99
N ARG A 74 2.08 -9.01 8.43
CA ARG A 74 3.19 -8.64 7.54
C ARG A 74 3.41 -7.13 7.56
N ALA A 75 4.55 -6.67 7.02
CA ALA A 75 4.76 -5.24 6.76
C ALA A 75 3.63 -4.65 5.90
N TYR A 76 3.10 -3.49 6.32
CA TYR A 76 1.93 -2.84 5.70
C TYR A 76 0.67 -3.73 5.60
N GLY A 77 0.52 -4.71 6.51
CA GLY A 77 -0.64 -5.58 6.60
C GLY A 77 -1.95 -4.80 6.67
N GLY A 78 -2.94 -5.21 5.88
CA GLY A 78 -4.25 -4.56 5.81
C GLY A 78 -4.32 -3.21 5.10
N SER A 79 -3.18 -2.63 4.71
CA SER A 79 -3.14 -1.49 3.78
C SER A 79 -2.72 -1.93 2.37
N ARG A 80 -1.73 -2.82 2.28
CA ARG A 80 -1.09 -3.23 1.03
C ARG A 80 -1.17 -4.74 0.79
N CYS A 81 -1.26 -5.15 -0.47
CA CYS A 81 -1.16 -6.56 -0.86
C CYS A 81 0.30 -7.03 -0.87
N HIS A 82 0.52 -8.34 -0.85
CA HIS A 82 1.87 -8.94 -0.80
C HIS A 82 2.75 -8.51 -1.99
N ALA A 83 2.17 -8.43 -3.20
CA ALA A 83 2.89 -8.01 -4.40
C ALA A 83 3.45 -6.58 -4.27
N CYS A 84 2.61 -5.63 -3.87
CA CYS A 84 3.04 -4.24 -3.68
C CYS A 84 4.03 -4.07 -2.51
N VAL A 85 3.98 -4.95 -1.49
CA VAL A 85 4.97 -4.94 -0.40
C VAL A 85 6.31 -5.44 -0.92
N ARG A 86 6.33 -6.54 -1.69
CA ARG A 86 7.55 -7.06 -2.32
C ARG A 86 8.20 -6.02 -3.22
N GLU A 87 7.43 -5.40 -4.11
CA GLU A 87 7.91 -4.33 -5.00
C GLU A 87 8.52 -3.16 -4.22
N ARG A 88 7.92 -2.76 -3.09
CA ARG A 88 8.45 -1.69 -2.23
C ARG A 88 9.79 -2.06 -1.62
N ILE A 89 9.92 -3.28 -1.10
CA ILE A 89 11.15 -3.76 -0.47
C ILE A 89 12.27 -3.80 -1.51
N VAL A 90 12.02 -4.45 -2.65
CA VAL A 90 13.02 -4.58 -3.73
C VAL A 90 13.39 -3.20 -4.31
N ARG A 91 12.42 -2.33 -4.55
CA ARG A 91 12.69 -0.98 -5.07
C ARG A 91 13.50 -0.14 -4.09
N ALA A 92 13.17 -0.19 -2.79
CA ALA A 92 13.92 0.54 -1.77
C ALA A 92 15.37 0.06 -1.74
N PHE A 93 15.59 -1.25 -1.69
CA PHE A 93 16.92 -1.84 -1.71
C PHE A 93 17.74 -1.42 -2.94
N LEU A 94 17.22 -1.64 -4.15
CA LEU A 94 17.95 -1.33 -5.38
C LEU A 94 18.26 0.16 -5.54
N VAL A 95 17.35 1.04 -5.10
CA VAL A 95 17.58 2.48 -5.16
C VAL A 95 18.67 2.91 -4.18
N GLU A 96 18.69 2.35 -2.97
CA GLU A 96 19.77 2.62 -2.01
C GLU A 96 21.13 2.11 -2.51
N GLU A 97 21.18 0.89 -3.05
CA GLU A 97 22.41 0.35 -3.65
C GLU A 97 22.92 1.24 -4.80
N GLN A 98 22.03 1.69 -5.68
CA GLN A 98 22.37 2.63 -6.74
C GLN A 98 22.89 3.97 -6.22
N LYS A 99 22.36 4.47 -5.09
CA LYS A 99 22.86 5.70 -4.46
C LYS A 99 24.27 5.52 -3.92
N CYS A 100 24.55 4.41 -3.23
CA CYS A 100 25.88 4.08 -2.73
C CYS A 100 26.90 3.98 -3.88
N VAL A 101 26.56 3.27 -4.96
CA VAL A 101 27.43 3.16 -6.15
C VAL A 101 27.70 4.54 -6.76
N LYS A 102 26.67 5.38 -6.91
CA LYS A 102 26.84 6.75 -7.43
C LYS A 102 27.77 7.59 -6.56
N GLN A 103 27.68 7.49 -5.23
CA GLN A 103 28.57 8.21 -4.31
C GLN A 103 30.01 7.75 -4.45
N VAL A 104 30.27 6.44 -4.51
CA VAL A 104 31.63 5.89 -4.67
C VAL A 104 32.24 6.30 -6.01
N LEU A 105 31.46 6.26 -7.10
CA LEU A 105 31.94 6.71 -8.41
C LEU A 105 32.31 8.19 -8.39
N GLN A 106 31.50 9.05 -7.79
CA GLN A 106 31.80 10.47 -7.65
C GLN A 106 33.06 10.74 -6.83
N VAL A 107 33.30 9.99 -5.75
CA VAL A 107 34.53 10.11 -4.94
C VAL A 107 35.76 9.69 -5.77
N LYS A 108 35.67 8.56 -6.49
CA LYS A 108 36.77 8.08 -7.35
C LYS A 108 37.08 9.05 -8.49
N GLU A 109 36.07 9.65 -9.12
CA GLU A 109 36.27 10.66 -10.15
C GLU A 109 36.94 11.93 -9.62
N LYS A 110 36.60 12.35 -8.40
CA LYS A 110 37.25 13.48 -7.73
C LYS A 110 38.73 13.16 -7.42
N GLN A 111 39.00 12.00 -6.83
CA GLN A 111 40.37 11.54 -6.55
C GLN A 111 41.22 11.52 -7.82
N LYS A 112 40.72 10.93 -8.92
CA LYS A 112 41.43 10.93 -10.21
C LYS A 112 41.70 12.34 -10.75
N LYS A 113 40.73 13.26 -10.65
CA LYS A 113 40.91 14.66 -11.07
C LYS A 113 41.97 15.37 -10.23
N ASP A 114 42.01 15.11 -8.92
CA ASP A 114 42.98 15.70 -8.01
C ASP A 114 44.39 15.12 -8.24
N GLU A 115 44.50 13.82 -8.54
CA GLU A 115 45.75 13.17 -8.98
C GLU A 115 46.28 13.77 -10.28
N MET A 116 45.44 13.90 -11.32
CA MET A 116 45.83 14.55 -12.60
C MET A 116 46.21 16.03 -12.42
N LYS A 117 45.55 16.75 -11.50
CA LYS A 117 45.94 18.13 -11.13
C LYS A 117 47.27 18.18 -10.39
N ALA A 118 47.58 17.20 -9.55
CA ALA A 118 48.85 17.11 -8.85
C ALA A 118 50.02 16.80 -9.82
N GLU A 119 49.82 15.90 -10.78
CA GLU A 119 50.79 15.58 -11.82
C GLU A 119 51.06 16.74 -12.79
N SER A 120 50.01 17.46 -13.21
CA SER A 120 50.16 18.66 -14.05
C SER A 120 50.84 19.83 -13.33
N LYS A 121 50.64 19.98 -12.01
CA LYS A 121 51.40 20.96 -11.19
C LYS A 121 52.87 20.57 -11.04
N LYS A 122 53.18 19.29 -10.77
CA LYS A 122 54.58 18.79 -10.70
C LYS A 122 55.35 18.98 -11.99
N SER A 123 54.72 18.75 -13.15
CA SER A 123 55.36 18.94 -14.46
C SER A 123 55.57 20.42 -14.83
N LYS A 124 54.67 21.34 -14.44
CA LYS A 124 54.88 22.79 -14.56
C LYS A 124 56.02 23.30 -13.68
N GLN A 125 56.11 22.86 -12.42
CA GLN A 125 57.22 23.22 -11.51
C GLN A 125 58.57 22.70 -11.99
N LYS A 126 58.61 21.51 -12.60
CA LYS A 126 59.83 20.94 -13.22
C LYS A 126 60.27 21.70 -14.47
N LYS A 127 59.34 22.33 -15.20
CA LYS A 127 59.66 23.20 -16.36
C LYS A 127 60.17 24.57 -15.91
N SER A 128 59.54 25.20 -14.92
CA SER A 128 59.95 26.52 -14.42
C SER A 128 61.32 26.51 -13.73
N SER A 129 61.68 25.44 -13.02
CA SER A 129 63.01 25.28 -12.41
C SER A 129 64.12 24.97 -13.42
N LYS A 130 63.77 24.54 -14.64
CA LYS A 130 64.71 24.24 -15.73
C LYS A 130 65.00 25.47 -16.60
N THR A 131 64.07 26.42 -16.70
CA THR A 131 64.25 27.71 -17.38
C THR A 131 64.93 28.80 -16.54
N ALA A 132 64.95 28.68 -15.21
CA ALA A 132 65.63 29.64 -14.32
C ALA A 132 67.12 29.31 -14.07
N LYS A 133 67.64 28.28 -14.73
CA LYS A 133 69.01 27.75 -14.56
C LYS A 133 69.87 27.88 -15.83
N ALA A 134 69.39 28.64 -16.81
CA ALA A 134 70.07 29.02 -18.03
C ALA A 134 70.24 30.54 -18.06
#